data_AF-A0A815QEB5-F1
#
_entry.id   AF-A0A815QEB5-F1
#
_cell.length_a   1.000
_cell.length_b   1.000
_cell.length_c   1.000
_cell.angle_alpha   90.00
_cell.angle_beta   90.00
_cell.angle_gamma   90.00
#
_symmetry.space_group_name_H-M   'P 1'
#
loop_
_entity.id
_entity.type
_entity.pdbx_description
1 polymer ?
#
loop_
_entity_poly.entity_id
_entity_poly.type
_entity_poly.pdbx_seq_one_letter_code
_entity_poly.pdbx_strand_id
1 'polypeptide(L)'
;MESSNQIEKFQFSNQLDIKEQISQKWIKLLGSNYEIQISDIYKPPDGRLGISLHSVSYFGHDDEIYTHNYIHTVLSDEIVGLDGKLKRGDELLEVNNKILYRKDDTYVIKILKSVKHQIKLVCARRKIQQFNEINPKTNPKRSRSTSFDKTTEIVHKAKSTQ
;
A
#
# COMPACT_ATOMS: atom_id res chain seq x y z
N MET A 1 -33.96 23.66 -2.07
CA MET A 1 -32.53 23.84 -1.75
C MET A 1 -32.14 23.20 -0.41
N GLU A 2 -33.06 23.05 0.55
CA GLU A 2 -32.76 22.42 1.86
C GLU A 2 -32.56 20.89 1.82
N SER A 3 -33.17 20.20 0.85
CA SER A 3 -33.08 18.73 0.73
C SER A 3 -31.69 18.22 0.31
N SER A 4 -30.98 18.96 -0.54
CA SER A 4 -29.62 18.58 -1.00
C SER A 4 -28.60 18.59 0.16
N ASN A 5 -28.71 19.56 1.07
CA ASN A 5 -27.82 19.67 2.24
C ASN A 5 -28.00 18.54 3.25
N GLN A 6 -29.20 17.95 3.35
CA GLN A 6 -29.43 16.81 4.27
C GLN A 6 -28.85 15.51 3.71
N ILE A 7 -29.00 15.28 2.40
CA ILE A 7 -28.46 14.09 1.72
C ILE A 7 -26.93 14.10 1.77
N GLU A 8 -26.29 15.23 1.47
CA GLU A 8 -24.83 15.36 1.54
C GLU A 8 -24.31 15.11 2.96
N LYS A 9 -24.97 15.65 3.99
CA LYS A 9 -24.61 15.39 5.39
C LYS A 9 -24.72 13.91 5.76
N PHE A 10 -25.79 13.24 5.34
CA PHE A 10 -26.00 11.82 5.61
C PHE A 10 -25.00 10.93 4.88
N GLN A 11 -24.68 11.22 3.62
CA GLN A 11 -23.65 10.49 2.88
C GLN A 11 -22.27 10.69 3.50
N PHE A 12 -21.96 11.92 3.91
CA PHE A 12 -20.71 12.24 4.59
C PHE A 12 -20.60 11.53 5.95
N SER A 13 -21.65 11.54 6.77
CA SER A 13 -21.66 10.85 8.07
C SER A 13 -21.48 9.34 7.90
N ASN A 14 -22.23 8.71 6.99
CA ASN A 14 -22.08 7.29 6.71
C ASN A 14 -20.67 6.93 6.21
N GLN A 15 -20.08 7.78 5.37
CA GLN A 15 -18.71 7.54 4.88
C GLN A 15 -17.68 7.67 6.01
N LEU A 16 -17.86 8.63 6.92
CA LEU A 16 -17.01 8.79 8.11
C LEU A 16 -17.13 7.57 9.02
N ASP A 17 -18.35 7.11 9.29
CA ASP A 17 -18.62 5.93 10.11
C ASP A 17 -17.97 4.67 9.51
N ILE A 18 -18.05 4.48 8.20
CA ILE A 18 -17.40 3.35 7.51
C ILE A 18 -15.87 3.44 7.64
N LYS A 19 -15.28 4.62 7.45
CA LYS A 19 -13.83 4.80 7.58
C LYS A 19 -13.36 4.58 9.01
N GLU A 20 -14.13 5.00 9.99
CA GLU A 20 -13.84 4.78 11.40
C GLU A 20 -13.91 3.28 11.74
N GLN A 21 -14.96 2.57 11.32
CA GLN A 21 -15.10 1.13 11.52
C GLN A 21 -13.93 0.34 10.90
N ILE A 22 -13.53 0.69 9.67
CA ILE A 22 -12.36 0.09 9.01
C ILE A 22 -11.09 0.38 9.83
N SER A 23 -10.91 1.61 10.28
CA SER A 23 -9.74 2.01 11.06
C SER A 23 -9.68 1.24 12.39
N GLN A 24 -10.79 1.15 13.11
CA GLN A 24 -10.88 0.41 14.39
C GLN A 24 -10.60 -1.07 14.20
N LYS A 25 -11.14 -1.69 13.13
CA LYS A 25 -10.86 -3.09 12.77
C LYS A 25 -9.35 -3.34 12.64
N TRP A 26 -8.65 -2.49 11.88
CA TRP A 26 -7.22 -2.66 11.64
C TRP A 26 -6.35 -2.26 12.84
N ILE A 27 -6.71 -1.22 13.59
CA ILE A 27 -6.02 -0.83 14.82
C ILE A 27 -6.13 -1.95 15.87
N LYS A 28 -7.29 -2.58 16.01
CA LYS A 28 -7.47 -3.72 16.93
C LYS A 28 -6.52 -4.88 16.59
N LEU A 29 -6.23 -5.09 15.30
CA LEU A 29 -5.34 -6.15 14.84
C LEU A 29 -3.85 -5.78 14.91
N LEU A 30 -3.49 -4.56 14.49
CA LEU A 30 -2.09 -4.13 14.33
C LEU A 30 -1.51 -3.43 15.56
N GLY A 31 -2.37 -2.86 16.40
CA GLY A 31 -1.98 -2.05 17.55
C GLY A 31 -2.05 -0.54 17.30
N SER A 32 -2.01 0.22 18.39
CA SER A 32 -2.15 1.69 18.40
C SER A 32 -0.93 2.44 17.87
N ASN A 33 0.19 1.75 17.65
CA ASN A 33 1.40 2.25 17.01
C ASN A 33 1.26 2.40 15.49
N TYR A 34 0.13 2.01 14.90
CA TYR A 34 -0.18 2.23 13.50
C TYR A 34 -1.26 3.30 13.34
N GLU A 35 -1.20 3.98 12.20
CA GLU A 35 -2.22 4.89 11.70
C GLU A 35 -2.79 4.30 10.40
N ILE A 36 -4.12 4.27 10.27
CA ILE A 36 -4.78 3.69 9.10
C ILE A 36 -5.03 4.77 8.07
N GLN A 37 -4.49 4.58 6.88
CA GLN A 37 -4.66 5.47 5.73
C GLN A 37 -5.73 4.87 4.82
N ILE A 38 -6.82 5.62 4.58
CA ILE A 38 -7.91 5.19 3.69
C ILE A 38 -8.00 6.15 2.51
N SER A 39 -7.78 5.61 1.31
CA SER A 39 -7.77 6.33 0.05
C SER A 39 -8.94 5.84 -0.81
N ASP A 40 -9.92 6.72 -1.05
CA ASP A 40 -10.99 6.51 -2.03
C ASP A 40 -10.58 7.19 -3.34
N ILE A 41 -10.28 6.40 -4.36
CA ILE A 41 -9.79 6.87 -5.66
C ILE A 41 -10.62 6.29 -6.80
N TYR A 42 -10.59 6.95 -7.95
CA TYR A 42 -11.21 6.45 -9.18
C TYR A 42 -10.13 6.06 -10.20
N LYS A 43 -10.17 4.82 -10.67
CA LYS A 43 -9.30 4.28 -11.73
C LYS A 43 -10.03 4.25 -13.07
N PRO A 44 -9.67 5.11 -14.04
CA PRO A 44 -10.21 5.04 -15.38
C PRO A 44 -9.76 3.72 -16.06
N PRO A 45 -10.44 3.29 -17.15
CA PRO A 45 -10.20 2.00 -17.80
C PRO A 45 -8.72 1.70 -18.10
N ASP A 46 -8.00 2.72 -18.62
CA ASP A 46 -6.59 2.65 -19.01
C ASP A 46 -5.63 3.24 -17.95
N GLY A 47 -6.17 3.72 -16.83
CA GLY A 47 -5.39 4.31 -15.75
C GLY A 47 -4.59 3.28 -14.96
N ARG A 48 -3.42 3.69 -14.46
CA ARG A 48 -2.61 2.93 -13.51
C ARG A 48 -2.83 3.51 -12.10
N LEU A 49 -2.53 2.71 -11.07
CA LEU A 49 -2.57 3.23 -9.70
C LEU A 49 -1.41 4.18 -9.40
N GLY A 50 -0.28 4.03 -10.10
CA GLY A 50 0.92 4.82 -9.85
C GLY A 50 1.74 4.39 -8.64
N ILE A 51 1.70 3.10 -8.25
CA ILE A 51 2.48 2.57 -7.14
C ILE A 51 3.29 1.34 -7.52
N SER A 52 4.44 1.16 -6.87
CA SER A 52 5.21 -0.09 -6.87
C SER A 52 5.26 -0.67 -5.46
N LEU A 53 5.51 -1.98 -5.35
CA LEU A 53 5.50 -2.68 -4.06
C LEU A 53 6.87 -3.25 -3.72
N HIS A 54 7.13 -3.38 -2.43
CA HIS A 54 8.21 -4.16 -1.88
C HIS A 54 7.65 -5.12 -0.82
N SER A 55 7.96 -6.42 -0.98
CA SER A 55 7.43 -7.48 -0.12
C SER A 55 8.51 -8.02 0.81
N VAL A 56 8.13 -8.28 2.06
CA VAL A 56 8.97 -8.90 3.09
C VAL A 56 8.24 -10.10 3.67
N SER A 57 8.86 -11.28 3.58
CA SER A 57 8.29 -12.53 4.05
C SER A 57 8.92 -12.96 5.37
N TYR A 58 8.10 -13.51 6.27
CA TYR A 58 8.50 -14.03 7.57
C TYR A 58 7.96 -15.45 7.73
N PHE A 59 8.71 -16.27 8.46
CA PHE A 59 8.23 -17.57 8.91
C PHE A 59 7.44 -17.41 10.21
N GLY A 60 6.22 -17.92 10.20
CA GLY A 60 5.35 -18.04 11.36
C GLY A 60 5.74 -19.23 12.24
N HIS A 61 4.92 -19.49 13.27
CA HIS A 61 5.17 -20.56 14.23
C HIS A 61 5.02 -21.97 13.62
N ASP A 62 4.13 -22.11 12.62
CA ASP A 62 3.78 -23.39 12.00
C ASP A 62 4.36 -23.52 10.57
N ASP A 63 5.57 -22.99 10.35
CA ASP A 63 6.21 -22.85 9.02
C ASP A 63 5.37 -22.07 7.98
N GLU A 64 4.28 -21.44 8.40
CA GLU A 64 3.46 -20.60 7.55
C GLU A 64 4.25 -19.34 7.14
N ILE A 65 4.30 -19.05 5.85
CA ILE A 65 4.98 -17.86 5.34
C ILE A 65 3.97 -16.72 5.25
N TYR A 66 4.18 -15.68 6.07
CA TYR A 66 3.42 -14.44 5.97
C TYR A 66 4.21 -13.41 5.17
N THR A 67 3.56 -12.76 4.21
CA THR A 67 4.20 -11.71 3.41
C THR A 67 3.54 -10.36 3.65
N HIS A 68 4.34 -9.40 4.10
CA HIS A 68 3.94 -8.01 4.25
C HIS A 68 4.30 -7.25 2.97
N ASN A 69 3.36 -6.48 2.43
CA ASN A 69 3.53 -5.78 1.16
C ASN A 69 3.46 -4.27 1.40
N TYR A 70 4.56 -3.58 1.12
CA TYR A 70 4.71 -2.15 1.38
C TYR A 70 4.75 -1.36 0.08
N ILE A 71 4.19 -0.15 0.07
CA ILE A 71 4.36 0.80 -1.02
C ILE A 71 5.83 1.20 -1.09
N HIS A 72 6.47 0.94 -2.23
CA HIS A 72 7.86 1.31 -2.47
C HIS A 72 7.96 2.68 -3.13
N THR A 73 7.19 2.92 -4.19
CA THR A 73 7.14 4.20 -4.90
C THR A 73 5.69 4.65 -5.05
N VAL A 74 5.48 5.96 -4.99
CA VAL A 74 4.24 6.63 -5.42
C VAL A 74 4.64 7.62 -6.51
N LEU A 75 4.04 7.49 -7.69
CA LEU A 75 4.21 8.41 -8.81
C LEU A 75 3.27 9.61 -8.59
N SER A 76 3.83 10.81 -8.49
CA SER A 76 3.10 12.02 -8.07
C SER A 76 2.04 12.49 -9.06
N ASP A 77 2.21 12.16 -10.34
CA ASP A 77 1.34 12.50 -11.47
C ASP A 77 0.27 11.44 -11.77
N GLU A 78 0.26 10.35 -11.00
CA GLU A 78 -0.68 9.23 -11.15
C GLU A 78 -1.71 9.21 -10.01
N ILE A 79 -2.71 8.34 -10.15
CA ILE A 79 -3.94 8.34 -9.32
C ILE A 79 -3.67 8.37 -7.81
N VAL A 80 -2.79 7.49 -7.30
CA VAL A 80 -2.48 7.46 -5.87
C VAL A 80 -1.64 8.67 -5.45
N GLY A 81 -0.74 9.15 -6.31
CA GLY A 81 0.06 10.35 -6.04
C GLY A 81 -0.79 11.62 -5.95
N LEU A 82 -1.77 11.75 -6.84
CA LEU A 82 -2.72 12.86 -6.86
C LEU A 82 -3.65 12.86 -5.63
N ASP A 83 -4.04 11.68 -5.11
CA ASP A 83 -4.81 11.61 -3.85
C ASP A 83 -3.97 11.97 -2.61
N GLY A 84 -2.65 11.75 -2.66
CA GLY A 84 -1.67 12.24 -1.68
C GLY A 84 -1.72 11.61 -0.28
N LYS A 85 -2.70 10.74 0.00
CA LYS A 85 -2.85 10.09 1.32
C LYS A 85 -1.81 9.00 1.57
N LEU A 86 -1.56 8.18 0.55
CA LEU A 86 -0.65 7.04 0.64
C LEU A 86 0.78 7.45 0.33
N LYS A 87 1.72 6.85 1.05
CA LYS A 87 3.16 7.18 0.97
C LYS A 87 4.00 5.92 0.90
N ARG A 88 5.26 6.09 0.49
CA ARG A 88 6.28 5.06 0.61
C ARG A 88 6.35 4.57 2.06
N GLY A 89 6.41 3.25 2.24
CA GLY A 89 6.48 2.59 3.54
C GLY A 89 5.12 2.24 4.13
N ASP A 90 4.01 2.70 3.55
CA ASP A 90 2.67 2.27 3.98
C ASP A 90 2.46 0.79 3.58
N GLU A 91 1.92 0.00 4.50
CA GLU A 91 1.62 -1.42 4.30
C GLU A 91 0.21 -1.62 3.74
N LEU A 92 0.05 -2.42 2.68
CA LEU A 92 -1.25 -2.73 2.10
C LEU A 92 -2.05 -3.70 2.98
N LEU A 93 -3.26 -3.29 3.38
CA LEU A 93 -4.13 -4.10 4.25
C LEU A 93 -5.32 -4.68 3.51
N GLU A 94 -6.03 -3.86 2.75
CA GLU A 94 -7.18 -4.29 1.93
C GLU A 94 -7.46 -3.35 0.76
N VAL A 95 -8.17 -3.88 -0.24
CA VAL A 95 -8.71 -3.11 -1.36
C VAL A 95 -10.14 -3.55 -1.67
N ASN A 96 -11.09 -2.61 -1.69
CA ASN A 96 -12.51 -2.91 -1.91
C ASN A 96 -13.01 -4.12 -1.08
N ASN A 97 -12.71 -4.11 0.23
CA ASN A 97 -13.03 -5.18 1.20
C ASN A 97 -12.32 -6.53 0.98
N LYS A 98 -11.40 -6.65 0.02
CA LYS A 98 -10.54 -7.83 -0.14
C LYS A 98 -9.28 -7.66 0.71
N ILE A 99 -9.06 -8.59 1.63
CA ILE A 99 -7.89 -8.59 2.51
C ILE A 99 -6.61 -8.90 1.73
N LEU A 100 -5.65 -7.99 1.79
CA LEU A 100 -4.30 -8.10 1.23
C LEU A 100 -3.23 -8.36 2.31
N TYR A 101 -3.53 -8.02 3.57
CA TYR A 101 -2.64 -8.23 4.70
C TYR A 101 -2.16 -9.68 4.78
N ARG A 102 -0.84 -9.86 4.95
CA ARG A 102 -0.14 -11.15 5.02
C ARG A 102 -0.29 -12.06 3.80
N LYS A 103 -0.84 -11.59 2.67
CA LYS A 103 -0.92 -12.35 1.43
C LYS A 103 0.38 -12.26 0.64
N ASP A 104 0.65 -13.29 -0.16
CA ASP A 104 1.78 -13.30 -1.07
C ASP A 104 1.66 -12.18 -2.13
N ASP A 105 2.82 -11.80 -2.69
CA ASP A 105 2.92 -10.73 -3.67
C ASP A 105 2.06 -11.02 -4.90
N THR A 106 2.07 -12.27 -5.39
CA THR A 106 1.34 -12.71 -6.57
C THR A 106 -0.17 -12.48 -6.42
N TYR A 107 -0.74 -12.86 -5.28
CA TYR A 107 -2.13 -12.59 -4.94
C TYR A 107 -2.42 -11.09 -4.90
N VAL A 108 -1.60 -10.32 -4.18
CA VAL A 108 -1.77 -8.86 -4.02
C VAL A 108 -1.76 -8.16 -5.38
N ILE A 109 -0.77 -8.46 -6.22
CA ILE A 109 -0.62 -7.92 -7.56
C ILE A 109 -1.82 -8.28 -8.44
N LYS A 110 -2.28 -9.54 -8.38
CA LYS A 110 -3.46 -10.00 -9.13
C LYS A 110 -4.69 -9.19 -8.74
N ILE A 111 -4.94 -8.99 -7.45
CA ILE A 111 -6.08 -8.21 -6.98
C ILE A 111 -5.97 -6.74 -7.42
N LEU A 112 -4.82 -6.08 -7.21
CA LEU A 112 -4.62 -4.68 -7.60
C LEU A 112 -4.75 -4.43 -9.12
N LYS A 113 -4.38 -5.40 -9.94
CA LYS A 113 -4.60 -5.34 -11.41
C LYS A 113 -6.08 -5.48 -11.77
N SER A 114 -6.82 -6.30 -11.02
CA SER A 114 -8.22 -6.61 -11.29
C SER A 114 -9.19 -5.48 -10.90
N VAL A 115 -8.82 -4.61 -9.95
CA VAL A 115 -9.71 -3.53 -9.51
C VAL A 115 -9.80 -2.43 -10.57
N LYS A 116 -11.01 -1.89 -10.71
CA LYS A 116 -11.44 -0.90 -11.71
C LYS A 116 -12.35 0.12 -11.05
N HIS A 117 -12.50 1.30 -11.65
CA HIS A 117 -13.41 2.36 -11.20
C HIS A 117 -13.13 2.78 -9.76
N GLN A 118 -14.15 2.76 -8.90
CA GLN A 118 -14.01 3.19 -7.51
C GLN A 118 -13.22 2.15 -6.70
N ILE A 119 -12.11 2.61 -6.14
CA ILE A 119 -11.18 1.80 -5.37
C ILE A 119 -11.01 2.46 -4.00
N LYS A 120 -11.21 1.66 -2.96
CA LYS A 120 -10.88 2.00 -1.57
C LYS A 120 -9.65 1.20 -1.18
N LEU A 121 -8.51 1.87 -1.15
CA LEU A 121 -7.26 1.32 -0.61
C LEU A 121 -7.17 1.63 0.86
N VAL A 122 -6.83 0.61 1.65
CA VAL A 122 -6.59 0.76 3.09
C VAL A 122 -5.17 0.29 3.37
N CYS A 123 -4.38 1.19 3.96
CA CYS A 123 -2.99 0.93 4.30
C CYS A 123 -2.72 1.25 5.78
N ALA A 124 -1.65 0.68 6.34
CA ALA A 124 -1.15 1.04 7.66
C ALA A 124 0.17 1.80 7.54
N ARG A 125 0.31 2.88 8.30
CA ARG A 125 1.57 3.59 8.50
C ARG A 125 2.00 3.43 9.94
N ARG A 126 3.23 2.97 10.18
CA ARG A 126 3.77 2.93 11.54
C ARG A 126 4.00 4.37 12.01
N LYS A 127 3.44 4.73 13.16
CA LYS A 127 3.74 5.99 13.83
C LYS A 127 5.21 5.97 14.21
N ILE A 128 5.96 6.96 13.74
CA ILE A 128 7.32 7.16 14.22
C ILE A 128 7.17 7.55 15.69
N GLN A 129 7.47 6.61 16.59
CA GLN A 129 7.75 6.99 17.97
C GLN A 129 8.97 7.90 17.88
N GLN A 130 8.84 9.16 18.31
CA GLN A 130 9.98 10.07 18.44
C GLN A 130 10.91 9.48 19.49
N PHE A 131 11.76 8.55 19.07
CA PHE A 131 12.92 8.16 19.84
C PHE A 131 13.96 9.24 19.59
N ASN A 132 14.28 10.01 20.62
CA ASN A 132 15.48 10.84 20.63
C ASN A 132 16.67 9.94 20.22
N GLU A 133 17.35 10.36 19.16
CA GLU A 133 18.33 9.58 18.42
C GLU A 133 19.44 9.02 19.32
N ILE A 134 19.55 7.70 19.41
CA ILE A 134 20.83 7.04 19.64
C ILE A 134 21.17 6.32 18.34
N ASN A 135 22.24 6.78 17.70
CA ASN A 135 22.78 6.30 16.43
C ASN A 135 23.40 4.90 16.60
N PRO A 136 23.02 3.90 15.77
CA PRO A 136 24.04 2.95 15.34
C PRO A 136 23.94 2.64 13.84
N LYS A 137 25.06 2.89 13.17
CA LYS A 137 25.42 2.36 11.86
C LYS A 137 25.33 0.82 11.85
N THR A 138 24.30 0.22 11.27
CA THR A 138 24.38 -1.16 10.73
C THR A 138 23.41 -1.35 9.56
N ASN A 139 23.93 -1.82 8.43
CA ASN A 139 23.29 -1.91 7.12
C ASN A 139 22.69 -3.31 6.89
N PRO A 140 21.36 -3.50 6.71
CA PRO A 140 20.80 -4.80 6.32
C PRO A 140 20.86 -5.02 4.80
N LYS A 141 21.15 -6.25 4.40
CA LYS A 141 21.43 -6.69 3.02
C LYS A 141 20.18 -6.62 2.10
N ARG A 142 20.46 -6.34 0.81
CA ARG A 142 19.56 -6.12 -0.33
C ARG A 142 18.30 -7.00 -0.40
N SER A 143 17.14 -6.35 -0.48
CA SER A 143 15.85 -6.94 -0.85
C SER A 143 15.59 -6.84 -2.36
N ARG A 144 14.91 -7.84 -2.95
CA ARG A 144 14.53 -7.85 -4.37
C ARG A 144 13.39 -6.86 -4.62
N SER A 145 13.61 -5.92 -5.54
CA SER A 145 12.59 -4.98 -6.06
C SER A 145 11.98 -5.57 -7.32
N THR A 146 10.65 -5.68 -7.39
CA THR A 146 9.94 -6.05 -8.62
C THR A 146 9.25 -4.80 -9.17
N SER A 147 9.90 -4.17 -10.15
CA SER A 147 9.28 -3.13 -10.96
C SER A 147 8.27 -3.78 -11.93
N PHE A 148 7.05 -3.27 -12.00
CA PHE A 148 6.04 -3.71 -12.97
C PHE A 148 6.11 -2.87 -14.26
N ASP A 149 7.27 -2.83 -14.89
CA ASP A 149 7.42 -2.48 -16.31
C ASP A 149 8.64 -3.25 -16.85
N LYS A 150 8.46 -4.05 -17.91
CA LYS A 150 9.53 -4.83 -18.54
C LYS A 150 10.38 -3.91 -19.43
N THR A 151 11.69 -3.87 -19.21
CA THR A 151 12.67 -3.77 -20.30
C THR A 151 13.91 -4.57 -19.90
N THR A 152 14.14 -5.66 -20.62
CA THR A 152 15.35 -6.48 -20.55
C THR A 152 16.47 -5.67 -21.22
N GLU A 153 17.40 -5.11 -20.46
CA GLU A 153 18.69 -4.70 -21.02
C GLU A 153 19.69 -5.85 -20.90
N ILE A 154 19.96 -6.46 -22.06
CA ILE A 154 21.04 -7.40 -22.28
C ILE A 154 22.34 -6.58 -22.22
N VAL A 155 23.10 -6.68 -21.13
CA VAL A 155 24.47 -6.15 -21.12
C VAL A 155 25.42 -7.23 -21.62
N HIS A 156 25.73 -7.14 -22.91
CA HIS A 156 26.93 -7.73 -23.48
C HIS A 156 28.15 -7.25 -22.68
N LYS A 157 28.91 -8.15 -22.07
CA LYS A 157 30.30 -7.86 -21.69
C LYS A 157 31.22 -8.58 -22.66
N ALA A 158 31.57 -7.89 -23.73
CA ALA A 158 32.67 -8.23 -24.61
C ALA A 158 33.94 -7.44 -24.20
N LYS A 159 35.09 -8.14 -24.31
CA LYS A 159 36.49 -7.67 -24.35
C LYS A 159 37.10 -7.25 -23.01
N SER A 160 38.37 -7.53 -22.68
CA SER A 160 39.56 -7.94 -23.45
C SER A 160 40.52 -8.64 -22.47
N THR A 161 41.09 -9.81 -22.77
CA THR A 161 42.48 -9.98 -23.24
C THR A 161 43.52 -9.10 -22.53
N GLN A 162 44.22 -9.68 -21.56
CA GLN A 162 45.67 -9.94 -21.60
C GLN A 162 45.99 -11.08 -20.65
#